data_AF-A0A2S9GHZ4-F1
#
_entry.id   AF-A0A2S9GHZ4-F1
#
_cell.length_a   1.000
_cell.length_b   1.000
_cell.length_c   1.000
_cell.angle_alpha   90.00
_cell.angle_beta   90.00
_cell.angle_gamma   90.00
#
_symmetry.space_group_name_H-M   'P 1'
#
loop_
_entity.id
_entity.type
_entity.pdbx_description
1 polymer ?
#
loop_
_entity_poly.entity_id
_entity_poly.type
_entity_poly.pdbx_seq_one_letter_code
_entity_poly.pdbx_strand_id
1 'polypeptide(L)'
;ARPGMGKALRIETPLPTPTGWTTMADVAVGDELIGADGRPTRVVAATEIMLGRPCYEVEFSDGTVLVADEQHQWLTDTRASRRSA
;
A
#
# COMPACT_ATOMS: atom_id res chain seq x y z
N ALA A 1 -8.34 0.96 -10.49
CA ALA A 1 -6.86 1.08 -10.48
C ALA A 1 -6.23 0.00 -11.37
N ARG A 2 -4.99 0.18 -11.84
CA ARG A 2 -4.13 -0.89 -12.39
C ARG A 2 -3.00 -1.19 -11.37
N PRO A 3 -2.28 -2.32 -11.43
CA PRO A 3 -1.04 -2.47 -10.66
C PRO A 3 -0.13 -1.24 -10.87
N GLY A 4 0.27 -0.56 -9.80
CA GLY A 4 1.10 0.66 -9.86
C GLY A 4 0.41 2.03 -9.90
N MET A 5 -0.93 2.13 -9.96
CA MET A 5 -1.64 3.42 -9.83
C MET A 5 -2.69 3.39 -8.72
N GLY A 6 -2.64 4.37 -7.81
CA GLY A 6 -3.67 4.70 -6.80
C GLY A 6 -4.27 3.50 -6.07
N LYS A 7 -3.75 3.18 -4.89
CA LYS A 7 -4.15 2.01 -4.11
C LYS A 7 -4.54 2.39 -2.69
N ALA A 8 -5.83 2.64 -2.49
CA ALA A 8 -6.34 3.10 -1.21
C ALA A 8 -6.23 2.01 -0.13
N LEU A 9 -5.86 2.42 1.08
CA LEU A 9 -5.75 1.60 2.29
C LEU A 9 -6.46 2.33 3.43
N ARG A 10 -6.67 1.63 4.55
CA ARG A 10 -7.15 2.25 5.79
C ARG A 10 -6.22 3.40 6.21
N ILE A 11 -6.81 4.48 6.71
CA ILE A 11 -6.10 5.70 7.10
C ILE A 11 -5.02 5.46 8.17
N GLU A 12 -5.23 4.49 9.06
CA GLU A 12 -4.27 4.11 10.11
C GLU A 12 -3.20 3.12 9.63
N THR A 13 -3.21 2.71 8.36
CA THR A 13 -2.20 1.78 7.85
C THR A 13 -0.81 2.41 7.98
N PRO A 14 0.12 1.76 8.70
CA PRO A 14 1.45 2.30 8.92
C PRO A 14 2.28 2.20 7.63
N LEU A 15 3.01 3.27 7.33
CA LEU A 15 3.93 3.35 6.20
C LEU A 15 5.36 3.62 6.69
N PRO A 16 6.36 2.87 6.21
CA PRO A 16 7.75 3.10 6.59
C PRO A 16 8.30 4.36 5.95
N THR A 17 9.00 5.17 6.73
CA THR A 17 9.77 6.34 6.28
C THR A 17 11.27 6.10 6.54
N PRO A 18 12.19 6.88 5.94
CA PRO A 18 13.62 6.77 6.26
C PRO A 18 13.97 7.02 7.73
N THR A 19 13.09 7.70 8.48
CA THR A 19 13.33 8.12 9.86
C THR A 19 12.37 7.46 10.87
N GLY A 20 11.53 6.52 10.44
CA GLY A 20 10.57 5.84 11.29
C GLY A 20 9.32 5.40 10.53
N TRP A 21 8.16 5.83 11.02
CA TRP A 21 6.85 5.44 10.51
C TRP A 21 5.92 6.65 10.44
N THR A 22 5.04 6.63 9.44
CA THR A 22 3.87 7.53 9.32
C THR A 22 2.62 6.66 9.09
N THR A 23 1.48 7.28 8.84
CA THR A 23 0.24 6.59 8.44
C THR A 23 -0.22 7.02 7.06
N MET A 24 -1.12 6.25 6.44
CA MET A 24 -1.79 6.68 5.19
C MET A 24 -2.59 7.97 5.35
N ALA A 25 -3.03 8.32 6.57
CA ALA A 25 -3.71 9.58 6.85
C ALA A 25 -2.75 10.78 6.83
N ASP A 26 -1.54 10.57 7.36
CA ASP A 26 -0.59 11.64 7.66
C ASP A 26 0.42 11.88 6.53
N VAL A 27 0.59 10.92 5.61
CA VAL A 27 1.51 11.07 4.49
C VAL A 27 1.05 12.18 3.53
N ALA A 28 1.97 13.07 3.19
CA ALA A 28 1.74 14.23 2.34
C ALA A 28 2.73 14.32 1.18
N VAL A 29 2.40 15.17 0.19
CA VAL A 29 3.32 15.50 -0.90
C VAL A 29 4.59 16.13 -0.34
N GLY A 30 5.74 15.61 -0.77
CA GLY A 30 7.06 16.03 -0.28
C GLY A 30 7.68 15.06 0.71
N ASP A 31 6.89 14.22 1.38
CA ASP A 31 7.41 13.20 2.29
C ASP A 31 8.20 12.12 1.55
N GLU A 32 9.05 11.39 2.30
CA GLU A 32 9.76 10.22 1.83
C GLU A 32 9.22 8.94 2.49
N LEU A 33 8.86 7.97 1.66
CA LEU A 33 8.51 6.61 2.10
C LEU A 33 9.58 5.62 1.64
N ILE A 34 9.64 4.44 2.26
CA ILE A 34 10.47 3.34 1.76
C ILE A 34 9.75 2.61 0.63
N GLY A 35 10.36 2.60 -0.55
CA GLY A 35 9.88 1.90 -1.74
C GLY A 35 10.12 0.39 -1.69
N ALA A 36 9.55 -0.33 -2.66
CA ALA A 36 9.68 -1.79 -2.76
C ALA A 36 11.12 -2.28 -2.98
N ASP A 37 12.02 -1.41 -3.45
CA ASP A 37 13.46 -1.66 -3.59
C ASP A 37 14.26 -1.35 -2.30
N GLY A 38 13.56 -0.98 -1.23
CA GLY A 38 14.16 -0.61 0.06
C GLY A 38 14.75 0.80 0.10
N ARG A 39 14.58 1.63 -0.94
CA ARG A 39 15.14 2.98 -1.02
C ARG A 39 14.08 4.06 -0.75
N PRO A 40 14.48 5.24 -0.25
CA PRO A 40 13.57 6.37 -0.13
C PRO A 40 12.94 6.74 -1.48
N THR A 41 11.64 6.96 -1.47
CA THR A 41 10.84 7.40 -2.61
C THR A 41 10.00 8.60 -2.18
N ARG A 42 10.13 9.71 -2.91
CA ARG A 42 9.38 10.94 -2.63
C ARG A 42 7.92 10.82 -3.07
N VAL A 43 7.01 11.19 -2.19
CA VAL A 43 5.58 11.33 -2.49
C VAL A 43 5.36 12.57 -3.33
N VAL A 44 4.88 12.39 -4.57
CA VAL A 44 4.65 13.49 -5.53
C VAL A 44 3.17 13.87 -5.66
N ALA A 45 2.27 13.01 -5.18
CA ALA A 45 0.84 13.23 -5.20
C ALA A 45 0.18 12.44 -4.06
N ALA A 46 -0.84 13.04 -3.45
CA ALA A 46 -1.72 12.41 -2.48
C ALA A 46 -3.17 12.79 -2.83
N THR A 47 -4.10 11.87 -2.63
CA THR A 47 -5.54 12.16 -2.76
C THR A 47 -6.11 12.57 -1.41
N GLU A 48 -7.26 13.22 -1.40
CA GLU A 48 -8.05 13.38 -0.18
C GLU A 48 -8.48 12.00 0.38
N ILE A 49 -8.85 11.96 1.66
CA ILE A 49 -9.39 10.77 2.31
C ILE A 49 -10.69 10.37 1.61
N MET A 50 -10.75 9.12 1.17
CA MET A 50 -11.90 8.59 0.45
C MET A 50 -12.86 7.91 1.42
N LEU A 51 -13.99 8.55 1.70
CA LEU A 51 -14.99 8.07 2.65
C LEU A 51 -16.04 7.15 1.99
N GLY A 52 -16.64 6.26 2.78
CA GLY A 52 -17.78 5.43 2.35
C GLY A 52 -17.46 4.37 1.29
N ARG A 53 -16.18 3.99 1.15
CA ARG A 53 -15.74 2.99 0.17
C ARG A 53 -15.78 1.58 0.76
N PRO A 54 -16.20 0.55 -0.01
CA PRO A 54 -16.08 -0.84 0.41
C PRO A 54 -14.60 -1.20 0.60
N CYS A 55 -14.27 -1.71 1.79
CA CYS A 55 -12.95 -2.19 2.14
C CYS A 55 -13.05 -3.61 2.69
N TYR A 56 -11.97 -4.37 2.53
CA TYR A 56 -11.86 -5.75 2.97
C TYR A 56 -10.64 -5.93 3.84
N GLU A 57 -10.80 -6.75 4.88
CA GLU A 57 -9.69 -7.25 5.66
C GLU A 57 -8.98 -8.35 4.87
N VAL A 58 -7.66 -8.25 4.77
CA VAL A 58 -6.78 -9.21 4.11
C VAL A 58 -5.81 -9.74 5.15
N GLU A 59 -5.99 -10.99 5.54
CA GLU A 59 -5.08 -11.74 6.40
C GLU A 59 -4.08 -12.53 5.55
N PHE A 60 -2.80 -12.38 5.85
CA PHE A 60 -1.72 -13.10 5.21
C PHE A 60 -1.38 -14.38 6.00
N SER A 61 -0.68 -15.32 5.36
CA SER A 61 -0.32 -16.60 5.99
C SER A 61 0.63 -16.46 7.19
N ASP A 62 1.27 -15.31 7.38
CA ASP A 62 2.10 -14.99 8.54
C ASP A 62 1.28 -14.39 9.71
N GLY A 63 -0.05 -14.30 9.56
CA GLY A 63 -0.98 -13.75 10.55
C GLY A 63 -1.04 -12.22 10.54
N THR A 64 -0.29 -11.54 9.66
CA THR A 64 -0.44 -10.09 9.49
C THR A 64 -1.75 -9.77 8.78
N VAL A 65 -2.32 -8.60 9.09
CA VAL A 65 -3.63 -8.18 8.60
C VAL A 65 -3.56 -6.74 8.13
N LEU A 66 -4.22 -6.44 7.01
CA LEU A 66 -4.46 -5.07 6.59
C LEU A 66 -5.88 -4.88 6.03
N VAL A 67 -6.35 -3.64 6.00
CA VAL A 67 -7.64 -3.29 5.41
C VAL A 67 -7.40 -2.51 4.12
N ALA A 68 -7.86 -3.07 3.01
CA ALA A 68 -7.68 -2.52 1.67
C ALA A 68 -9.01 -2.22 1.00
N ASP A 69 -9.04 -1.15 0.21
CA ASP A 69 -10.17 -0.81 -0.65
C ASP A 69 -10.43 -1.91 -1.71
N GLU A 70 -11.68 -2.07 -2.13
CA GLU A 70 -12.08 -3.07 -3.14
C GLU A 70 -11.30 -2.97 -4.47
N GLN A 71 -10.81 -1.78 -4.82
CA GLN A 71 -10.05 -1.54 -6.05
C GLN A 71 -8.54 -1.62 -5.83
N HIS A 72 -8.08 -1.96 -4.63
CA HIS A 72 -6.68 -2.12 -4.30
C HIS A 72 -6.12 -3.42 -4.92
N GLN A 73 -5.75 -3.35 -6.20
CA GLN A 73 -5.19 -4.50 -6.92
C GLN A 73 -3.75 -4.81 -6.51
N TRP A 74 -3.42 -6.08 -6.28
CA TRP A 74 -2.05 -6.52 -5.99
C TRP A 74 -1.43 -7.23 -7.19
N LEU A 75 -0.12 -7.08 -7.33
CA LEU A 75 0.65 -8.01 -8.14
C LEU A 75 0.82 -9.29 -7.33
N THR A 76 0.39 -10.41 -7.88
CA THR A 76 0.42 -11.71 -7.20
C THR A 76 0.99 -12.78 -8.12
N ASP A 77 1.73 -13.74 -7.56
CA ASP A 77 2.26 -14.88 -8.28
C ASP A 77 1.50 -16.16 -8.00
N THR A 78 1.22 -16.91 -9.07
CA THR A 78 0.66 -18.25 -8.95
C THR A 78 1.77 -19.28 -8.78
N ARG A 79 1.40 -20.51 -8.40
CA ARG A 79 2.34 -21.65 -8.40
C ARG A 79 2.97 -21.89 -9.78
N ALA A 80 2.23 -21.63 -10.86
CA ALA A 80 2.74 -21.77 -12.22
C ALA A 80 3.73 -20.65 -12.56
N SER A 81 3.46 -19.40 -12.15
CA SER A 81 4.35 -18.24 -12.31
C SER A 81 5.75 -18.52 -11.76
N ARG A 82 5.84 -19.16 -10.57
CA ARG A 82 7.12 -19.47 -9.91
C ARG A 82 7.95 -20.58 -10.57
N ARG A 83 7.36 -21.42 -11.42
CA ARG A 83 8.08 -22.52 -12.10
C ARG A 83 8.74 -22.10 -13.41
N SER A 84 8.37 -20.92 -13.92
CA SER A 84 8.78 -20.42 -15.23
C SER A 84 9.75 -19.23 -15.14
N ALA A 85 10.11 -18.83 -13.92
CA ALA A 85 11.11 -17.81 -13.60
C ALA A 85 12.49 -18.45 -13.31
#